data_AF-A0A520KY70-F1
#
_entry.id   AF-A0A520KY70-F1
#
_cell.length_a   1.000
_cell.length_b   1.000
_cell.length_c   1.000
_cell.angle_alpha   90.00
_cell.angle_beta   90.00
_cell.angle_gamma   90.00
#
_symmetry.space_group_name_H-M   'P 1'
#
loop_
_entity.id
_entity.type
_entity.pdbx_description
1 polymer ?
#
loop_
_entity_poly.entity_id
_entity_poly.type
_entity_poly.pdbx_seq_one_letter_code
_entity_poly.pdbx_strand_id
1 'polypeptide(L)'
;MYKISIIGSGTVGGAIGKVFTKYGYHVIFYDLERERLKELASRGYKVAETLEEAVLNTDISFICVPTPSNNGSPQKSEIFGIQKSKICDYFDFRLLELYIYMYIMYNYLEKSYIPLHYQMK
;
A
#
# COMPACT_ATOMS: atom_id res chain seq x y z
N MET A 1 16.55 -13.03 1.75
CA MET A 1 16.21 -11.59 1.67
C MET A 1 14.85 -11.50 1.01
N TYR A 2 13.88 -10.81 1.63
CA TYR A 2 12.50 -10.76 1.14
C TYR A 2 12.37 -9.86 -0.10
N LYS A 3 11.55 -10.29 -1.06
CA LYS A 3 11.11 -9.54 -2.24
C LYS A 3 9.80 -8.84 -1.93
N ILE A 4 9.69 -7.57 -2.32
CA ILE A 4 8.57 -6.70 -1.97
C ILE A 4 7.89 -6.23 -3.26
N SER A 5 6.56 -6.31 -3.32
CA SER A 5 5.78 -5.61 -4.33
C SER A 5 5.07 -4.40 -3.75
N ILE A 6 4.98 -3.34 -4.56
CA ILE A 6 4.22 -2.13 -4.27
C ILE A 6 3.09 -2.04 -5.31
N ILE A 7 1.85 -2.20 -4.87
CA ILE A 7 0.64 -2.13 -5.69
C ILE A 7 0.02 -0.75 -5.48
N GLY A 8 0.15 0.12 -6.48
CA GLY A 8 -0.19 1.54 -6.39
C GLY A 8 1.06 2.38 -6.14
N SER A 9 1.49 3.13 -7.15
CA SER A 9 2.74 3.89 -7.20
C SER A 9 2.53 5.39 -7.06
N GLY A 10 1.41 5.81 -6.43
CA GLY A 10 1.16 7.20 -6.04
C GLY A 10 2.08 7.69 -4.93
N THR A 11 1.72 8.79 -4.26
CA THR A 11 2.57 9.44 -3.24
C THR A 11 3.12 8.48 -2.18
N VAL A 12 2.24 7.64 -1.60
CA VAL A 12 2.60 6.71 -0.52
C VAL A 12 3.42 5.53 -1.05
N GLY A 13 2.87 4.74 -1.97
CA GLY A 13 3.56 3.55 -2.47
C GLY A 13 4.86 3.89 -3.19
N GLY A 14 4.87 4.97 -3.97
CA GLY A 14 6.07 5.48 -4.62
C GLY A 14 7.17 5.87 -3.63
N ALA A 15 6.85 6.55 -2.53
CA ALA A 15 7.84 6.90 -1.52
C ALA A 15 8.41 5.66 -0.80
N ILE A 16 7.52 4.78 -0.34
CA ILE A 16 7.90 3.55 0.39
C ILE A 16 8.77 2.64 -0.46
N GLY A 17 8.33 2.36 -1.70
CA GLY A 17 9.09 1.48 -2.59
C GLY A 17 10.48 2.02 -2.91
N LYS A 18 10.60 3.34 -3.15
CA LYS A 18 11.90 3.98 -3.42
C LYS A 18 12.84 3.89 -2.22
N VAL A 19 12.30 4.04 -1.00
CA VAL A 19 13.07 3.87 0.24
C VAL A 19 13.56 2.42 0.36
N PHE A 20 12.69 1.42 0.17
CA PHE A 20 13.11 0.02 0.22
C PHE A 20 14.16 -0.31 -0.85
N THR A 21 14.02 0.19 -2.09
CA THR A 21 15.05 0.03 -3.12
C THR A 21 16.37 0.64 -2.67
N LYS A 22 16.36 1.84 -2.09
CA LYS A 22 17.57 2.52 -1.59
C LYS A 22 18.28 1.72 -0.50
N TYR A 23 17.54 0.97 0.33
CA TYR A 23 18.10 0.09 1.37
C TYR A 23 18.49 -1.31 0.84
N GLY A 24 18.44 -1.55 -0.47
CA GLY A 24 18.92 -2.79 -1.08
C GLY A 24 17.89 -3.93 -1.13
N TYR A 25 16.62 -3.67 -0.81
CA TYR A 25 15.56 -4.67 -0.99
C TYR A 25 15.21 -4.84 -2.47
N HIS A 26 14.79 -6.04 -2.83
CA HIS A 26 14.25 -6.33 -4.16
C HIS A 26 12.80 -5.86 -4.23
N VAL A 27 12.58 -4.68 -4.81
CA VAL A 27 11.25 -4.07 -4.94
C VAL A 27 10.77 -4.14 -6.38
N ILE A 28 9.51 -4.52 -6.60
CA ILE A 28 8.82 -4.42 -7.89
C ILE A 28 7.56 -3.56 -7.75
N PHE A 29 7.36 -2.61 -8.65
CA PHE A 29 6.20 -1.73 -8.65
C PHE A 29 5.13 -2.22 -9.64
N TYR A 30 3.87 -2.07 -9.26
CA TYR A 30 2.72 -2.21 -10.15
C TYR A 30 1.77 -1.04 -9.94
N ASP A 31 1.16 -0.57 -11.02
CA ASP A 31 0.17 0.50 -11.02
C ASP A 31 -0.75 0.32 -12.25
N LEU A 32 -2.01 0.72 -12.12
CA LEU A 32 -2.95 0.74 -13.24
C LEU A 32 -2.58 1.86 -14.24
N GLU A 33 -2.00 2.96 -13.74
CA GLU A 33 -1.54 4.07 -14.57
C GLU A 33 -0.18 3.74 -15.20
N ARG A 34 -0.23 3.22 -16.44
CA ARG A 34 0.97 2.72 -17.16
C ARG A 34 2.07 3.75 -17.35
N GLU A 35 1.74 5.03 -17.50
CA GLU A 35 2.75 6.09 -17.58
C GLU A 35 3.62 6.18 -16.32
N ARG A 36 3.05 5.95 -15.12
CA ARG A 36 3.85 5.89 -13.88
C ARG A 36 4.85 4.74 -13.90
N LEU A 37 4.46 3.58 -14.43
CA LEU A 37 5.38 2.45 -14.57
C LEU A 37 6.51 2.76 -15.54
N LYS A 38 6.21 3.41 -16.67
CA LYS A 38 7.25 3.86 -17.61
C LYS A 38 8.22 4.86 -16.96
N GLU A 39 7.71 5.82 -16.19
CA GLU A 39 8.54 6.78 -15.44
C GLU A 39 9.41 6.11 -14.38
N LEU A 40 8.89 5.10 -13.68
CA LEU A 40 9.66 4.33 -12.71
C LEU A 40 10.75 3.50 -13.41
N ALA A 41 10.39 2.81 -14.49
CA ALA A 41 11.32 2.01 -15.27
C ALA A 41 12.46 2.85 -15.87
N SER A 42 12.15 4.04 -16.42
CA SER A 42 13.15 4.96 -16.97
C SER A 42 14.15 5.48 -15.93
N ARG A 43 13.76 5.42 -14.64
CA ARG A 43 14.60 5.76 -13.49
C ARG A 43 15.33 4.55 -12.87
N GLY A 44 15.21 3.37 -13.47
CA GLY A 44 15.89 2.15 -13.04
C GLY A 44 15.17 1.35 -11.96
N TYR A 45 13.90 1.66 -11.65
CA TYR A 45 13.10 0.84 -10.75
C TYR A 45 12.53 -0.37 -11.50
N LYS A 46 12.39 -1.51 -10.82
CA LYS A 46 11.74 -2.69 -11.40
C LYS A 46 10.22 -2.51 -11.37
N VAL A 47 9.57 -2.84 -12.47
CA VAL A 47 8.11 -2.76 -12.63
C VAL A 47 7.58 -4.11 -13.10
N ALA A 48 6.33 -4.40 -12.75
CA ALA A 48 5.58 -5.56 -13.22
C ALA A 48 4.59 -5.12 -14.31
N GLU A 49 4.41 -5.95 -15.34
CA GLU A 49 3.42 -5.73 -16.39
C GLU A 49 2.01 -6.08 -15.91
N THR A 50 1.88 -7.06 -15.03
CA THR A 50 0.61 -7.49 -14.47
C THR A 50 0.62 -7.49 -12.94
N LEU A 51 -0.57 -7.42 -12.34
CA LEU A 51 -0.70 -7.49 -10.89
C LEU A 51 -0.28 -8.87 -10.39
N GLU A 52 -0.61 -9.91 -11.14
CA GLU A 52 -0.24 -11.30 -10.87
C GLU A 52 1.28 -11.46 -10.86
N GLU A 53 2.00 -10.83 -11.81
CA GLU A 53 3.45 -10.85 -11.84
C GLU A 53 4.04 -10.20 -10.58
N ALA A 54 3.51 -9.05 -10.15
CA ALA A 54 3.98 -8.38 -8.93
C ALA A 54 3.76 -9.25 -7.68
N VAL A 55 2.58 -9.85 -7.52
CA VAL A 55 2.22 -10.64 -6.35
C VAL A 55 2.98 -11.97 -6.33
N LEU A 56 2.97 -12.74 -7.42
CA LEU A 56 3.54 -14.09 -7.45
C LEU A 56 5.06 -14.12 -7.39
N ASN A 57 5.74 -13.05 -7.78
CA ASN A 57 7.20 -12.97 -7.75
C ASN A 57 7.75 -12.29 -6.47
N THR A 58 6.90 -11.99 -5.48
CA THR A 58 7.30 -11.34 -4.24
C THR A 58 6.80 -12.07 -2.99
N ASP A 59 7.51 -11.87 -1.88
CA ASP A 59 7.18 -12.48 -0.59
C ASP A 59 6.18 -11.61 0.20
N ILE A 60 6.23 -10.29 -0.01
CA ILE A 60 5.42 -9.30 0.72
C ILE A 60 4.82 -8.31 -0.29
N SER A 61 3.53 -8.04 -0.18
CA SER A 61 2.83 -7.06 -1.02
C SER A 61 2.29 -5.89 -0.20
N PHE A 62 2.64 -4.66 -0.58
CA PHE A 62 2.04 -3.44 -0.05
C PHE A 62 0.98 -2.94 -1.02
N ILE A 63 -0.25 -2.79 -0.53
CA ILE A 63 -1.36 -2.22 -1.31
C ILE A 63 -1.51 -0.75 -0.90
N CYS A 64 -1.18 0.15 -1.83
CA CYS A 64 -1.13 1.61 -1.66
C CYS A 64 -1.99 2.33 -2.71
N VAL A 65 -3.20 1.82 -2.95
CA VAL A 65 -4.17 2.40 -3.88
C VAL A 65 -5.12 3.37 -3.16
N PRO A 66 -5.68 4.37 -3.86
CA PRO A 66 -6.73 5.21 -3.32
C PRO A 66 -7.88 4.41 -2.71
N THR A 67 -8.29 4.80 -1.51
CA THR A 67 -9.53 4.34 -0.89
C THR A 67 -10.46 5.55 -0.77
N PRO A 68 -11.07 6.01 -1.87
CA PRO A 68 -11.99 7.15 -1.81
C PRO A 68 -13.05 6.85 -0.76
N SER A 69 -13.34 7.75 0.18
CA SER A 69 -14.36 7.50 1.20
C SER A 69 -15.63 8.27 0.88
N ASN A 70 -16.80 7.63 0.95
CA ASN A 70 -18.06 8.38 1.08
C ASN A 70 -18.45 8.38 2.56
N ASN A 71 -18.69 9.56 3.13
CA ASN A 71 -19.07 9.76 4.54
C ASN A 71 -18.13 9.08 5.56
N GLY A 72 -16.81 9.12 5.34
CA GLY A 72 -15.81 8.58 6.27
C GLY A 72 -15.63 7.06 6.23
N SER A 73 -16.35 6.36 5.34
CA SER A 73 -16.17 4.94 5.09
C SER A 73 -15.40 4.68 3.78
N PRO A 74 -14.30 3.89 3.78
CA PRO A 74 -13.57 3.55 2.57
C PRO A 74 -14.49 2.89 1.52
N GLN A 75 -14.56 3.48 0.33
CA GLN A 75 -15.27 2.94 -0.82
C GLN A 75 -14.39 1.85 -1.43
N LYS A 76 -14.97 0.65 -1.54
CA LYS A 76 -14.23 -0.58 -1.75
C LYS A 76 -13.75 -0.79 -3.20
N SER A 77 -14.07 0.07 -4.15
CA SER A 77 -14.03 -0.24 -5.60
C SER A 77 -12.67 -0.72 -6.13
N GLU A 78 -11.57 -0.03 -5.82
CA GLU A 78 -10.24 -0.41 -6.31
C GLU A 78 -9.67 -1.62 -5.56
N ILE A 79 -9.87 -1.67 -4.24
CA ILE A 79 -9.53 -2.84 -3.41
C ILE A 79 -10.35 -4.07 -3.86
N PHE A 80 -11.61 -3.90 -4.25
CA PHE A 80 -12.45 -4.99 -4.76
C PHE A 80 -12.03 -5.43 -6.16
N GLY A 81 -11.43 -4.55 -6.97
CA GLY A 81 -10.78 -4.94 -8.22
C GLY A 81 -9.64 -5.93 -7.96
N ILE A 82 -8.83 -5.64 -6.93
CA ILE A 82 -7.82 -6.58 -6.41
C ILE A 82 -8.50 -7.83 -5.85
N GLN A 83 -9.59 -7.71 -5.08
CA GLN A 83 -10.28 -8.88 -4.52
C GLN A 83 -10.99 -9.77 -5.55
N LYS A 84 -11.42 -9.21 -6.69
CA LYS A 84 -12.03 -9.96 -7.79
C LYS A 84 -11.00 -10.64 -8.68
N SER A 85 -9.74 -10.21 -8.63
CA SER A 85 -8.66 -10.91 -9.29
C SER A 85 -8.34 -12.22 -8.54
N LYS A 86 -7.82 -13.23 -9.25
CA LYS A 86 -7.46 -14.55 -8.68
C LYS A 86 -6.45 -14.48 -7.53
N ILE A 87 -5.89 -13.29 -7.30
CA ILE A 87 -4.99 -12.92 -6.21
C ILE A 87 -5.57 -13.13 -4.82
N CYS A 88 -6.90 -13.10 -4.63
CA CYS A 88 -7.51 -13.49 -3.34
C CYS A 88 -7.17 -14.91 -2.89
N ASP A 89 -6.87 -15.81 -3.83
CA ASP A 89 -6.42 -17.17 -3.51
C ASP A 89 -4.99 -17.18 -2.90
N TYR A 90 -4.27 -16.05 -2.98
CA TYR A 90 -2.88 -15.89 -2.57
C TYR A 90 -2.68 -14.96 -1.36
N PHE A 91 -3.68 -14.17 -0.98
CA PHE A 91 -3.62 -13.31 0.20
C PHE A 91 -4.17 -14.04 1.44
N ASP A 92 -3.31 -14.31 2.44
CA ASP A 92 -3.78 -14.69 3.78
C ASP A 92 -4.44 -13.46 4.42
N PHE A 93 -5.77 -13.44 4.41
CA PHE A 93 -6.61 -12.34 4.90
C PHE A 93 -6.34 -11.93 6.36
N ARG A 94 -5.59 -12.75 7.13
CA ARG A 94 -5.16 -12.41 8.50
C ARG A 94 -4.29 -11.15 8.58
N LEU A 95 -3.56 -10.79 7.52
CA LEU A 95 -2.78 -9.56 7.49
C LEU A 95 -3.65 -8.30 7.32
N LEU A 96 -4.81 -8.42 6.65
CA LEU A 96 -5.75 -7.31 6.51
C LEU A 96 -6.43 -6.98 7.86
N GLU A 97 -6.75 -8.00 8.65
CA GLU A 97 -7.27 -7.82 10.01
C GLU A 97 -6.26 -7.10 10.91
N LEU A 98 -4.98 -7.44 10.82
CA LEU A 98 -3.92 -6.76 11.57
C LEU A 98 -3.76 -5.30 11.17
N TYR A 99 -3.89 -4.96 9.88
CA TYR A 99 -3.81 -3.57 9.42
C TYR A 99 -5.02 -2.74 9.89
N ILE A 100 -6.21 -3.34 9.90
CA ILE A 100 -7.41 -2.73 10.48
C ILE A 100 -7.23 -2.53 11.98
N TYR A 101 -6.71 -3.53 12.71
CA TYR A 101 -6.42 -3.41 14.14
C TYR A 101 -5.37 -2.33 14.44
N MET A 102 -4.30 -2.25 13.65
CA MET A 102 -3.26 -1.23 13.82
C MET A 102 -3.80 0.17 13.55
N TYR A 103 -4.64 0.33 12.52
CA TYR A 103 -5.32 1.60 12.23
C TYR A 103 -6.32 2.00 13.32
N ILE A 104 -7.11 1.04 13.85
CA ILE A 104 -8.01 1.28 14.98
C ILE A 104 -7.22 1.68 16.22
N MET A 105 -6.13 0.98 16.54
CA MET A 105 -5.26 1.29 17.69
C MET A 105 -4.59 2.67 17.57
N TYR A 106 -4.11 3.04 16.38
CA TYR A 106 -3.54 4.38 16.13
C TYR A 106 -4.56 5.49 16.40
N ASN A 107 -5.79 5.34 15.89
CA ASN A 107 -6.87 6.30 16.11
C ASN A 107 -7.36 6.32 17.56
N TYR A 108 -7.27 5.20 18.29
CA TYR A 108 -7.60 5.15 19.71
C TYR A 108 -6.54 5.86 20.56
N LEU A 109 -5.27 5.70 20.21
CA LEU A 109 -4.14 6.32 20.92
C LEU A 109 -4.08 7.84 20.72
N GLU A 110 -4.38 8.36 19.52
CA GLU A 110 -4.46 9.82 19.30
C GLU A 110 -5.60 10.46 20.09
N LYS A 111 -6.76 9.81 20.20
CA LYS A 111 -7.88 10.32 21.02
C LYS A 111 -7.60 10.26 22.53
N SER A 112 -6.65 9.45 22.95
CA SER A 112 -6.21 9.33 24.35
C SER A 112 -5.13 10.36 24.72
N TYR A 113 -4.48 10.97 23.73
CA TYR A 113 -3.48 12.03 23.90
C TYR A 113 -4.05 13.39 23.43
N ILE A 114 -5.04 13.91 24.16
CA ILE A 114 -5.29 15.36 24.22
C ILE A 114 -4.59 15.85 25.49
N PRO A 115 -3.45 16.56 25.40
CA PRO A 115 -2.89 17.24 26.56
C PRO A 115 -3.81 18.40 26.94
N LEU A 116 -4.25 18.44 28.20
CA LEU A 116 -4.72 19.67 28.83
C LEU A 116 -3.59 20.70 28.76
N HIS A 117 -3.52 21.53 27.72
CA HIS A 117 -2.89 22.85 27.75
C HIS A 117 -3.31 23.66 26.52
N TYR A 118 -4.58 24.06 26.47
CA TYR A 118 -5.01 25.27 25.77
C TYR A 118 -6.04 26.02 26.60
N GLN A 119 -5.59 26.49 27.77
CA GLN A 119 -6.14 27.66 28.44
C GLN A 119 -4.93 28.43 28.97
N MET A 120 -4.51 29.45 28.23
CA MET A 120 -3.92 30.71 28.70
C MET A 120 -3.57 31.57 27.48
N LYS A 121 -4.60 32.18 26.89
CA LYS A 121 -4.75 33.63 26.62
C LYS A 121 -5.93 33.86 25.69
#